data_AF-A0A256WNX3-F1
#
_entry.id   AF-A0A256WNX3-F1
#
_cell.length_a   1.000
_cell.length_b   1.000
_cell.length_c   1.000
_cell.angle_alpha   90.00
_cell.angle_beta   90.00
_cell.angle_gamma   90.00
#
_symmetry.space_group_name_H-M   'P 1'
#
loop_
_entity.id
_entity.type
_entity.pdbx_description
1 polymer ?
#
loop_
_entity_poly.entity_id
_entity_poly.type
_entity_poly.pdbx_seq_one_letter_code
_entity_poly.pdbx_strand_id
1 'polypeptide(L)'
;MQTVLKSFFIKITIFTLVVSSFQFLLYSFYSAKYYTTAWPFLIMFFFVFTAFMHYRLLKATQGRPQKFIFSFMMFTTVKILLYLGLILIYVLLNRADAAAFILAFLLNYFLFTIFEIISVLKFLKTENS
;
A
#
# COMPACT_ATOMS: atom_id res chain seq x y z
N MET A 1 11.21 4.49 -19.63
CA MET A 1 10.71 3.43 -18.71
C MET A 1 11.49 3.34 -17.40
N GLN A 2 12.83 3.20 -17.41
CA GLN A 2 13.62 3.08 -16.17
C GLN A 2 13.60 4.35 -15.28
N THR A 3 13.58 5.54 -15.88
CA THR A 3 13.50 6.83 -15.17
C THR A 3 12.17 7.03 -14.43
N VAL A 4 11.06 6.61 -15.04
CA VAL A 4 9.71 6.66 -14.43
C VAL A 4 9.61 5.68 -13.25
N LEU A 5 10.10 4.44 -13.41
CA LEU A 5 10.21 3.47 -12.31
C LEU A 5 11.04 4.03 -11.16
N LYS A 6 12.24 4.54 -11.45
CA LYS A 6 13.16 5.05 -10.43
C LYS A 6 12.52 6.20 -9.64
N SER A 7 11.84 7.13 -10.33
CA SER A 7 11.11 8.22 -9.67
C SER A 7 9.98 7.71 -8.79
N PHE A 8 9.22 6.70 -9.24
CA PHE A 8 8.17 6.09 -8.42
C PHE A 8 8.73 5.38 -7.18
N PHE A 9 9.77 4.54 -7.35
CA PHE A 9 10.41 3.84 -6.24
C PHE A 9 10.99 4.80 -5.19
N ILE A 10 11.54 5.96 -5.61
CA ILE A 10 11.97 7.00 -4.69
C ILE A 10 10.76 7.60 -3.95
N LYS A 11 9.68 7.95 -4.66
CA LYS A 11 8.47 8.55 -4.06
C LYS A 11 7.81 7.62 -3.05
N ILE A 12 7.63 6.34 -3.38
CA ILE A 12 7.03 5.35 -2.46
C ILE A 12 7.95 5.09 -1.27
N THR A 13 9.27 5.08 -1.45
CA THR A 13 10.22 4.93 -0.34
C THR A 13 10.15 6.12 0.61
N ILE A 14 10.17 7.35 0.08
CA ILE A 14 10.03 8.58 0.89
C ILE A 14 8.67 8.58 1.60
N PHE A 15 7.59 8.25 0.90
CA PHE A 15 6.25 8.18 1.50
C PHE A 15 6.21 7.16 2.63
N THR A 16 6.78 5.97 2.42
CA THR A 16 6.83 4.91 3.43
C THR A 16 7.65 5.34 4.64
N LEU A 17 8.79 6.02 4.45
CA LEU A 17 9.60 6.56 5.53
C LEU A 17 8.86 7.65 6.33
N VAL A 18 8.10 8.52 5.66
CA VAL A 18 7.27 9.53 6.33
C VAL A 18 6.16 8.85 7.15
N VAL A 19 5.45 7.89 6.56
CA VAL A 19 4.37 7.16 7.25
C VAL A 19 4.91 6.35 8.43
N SER A 20 6.05 5.68 8.28
CA SER A 20 6.68 4.91 9.36
C SER A 20 7.19 5.82 10.48
N SER A 21 7.79 6.96 10.15
CA SER A 21 8.25 7.93 11.14
C SER A 21 7.07 8.52 11.91
N PHE A 22 5.98 8.86 11.21
CA PHE A 22 4.76 9.34 11.85
C PHE A 22 4.15 8.30 12.80
N GLN A 23 4.07 7.04 12.38
CA GLN A 23 3.58 5.95 13.23
C GLN A 23 4.50 5.67 14.43
N PHE A 24 5.82 5.81 14.27
CA PHE A 24 6.78 5.69 15.36
C PHE A 24 6.67 6.84 16.37
N LEU A 25 6.41 8.07 15.89
CA LEU A 25 6.12 9.19 16.78
C LEU A 25 4.82 8.95 17.55
N LEU A 26 3.75 8.53 16.88
CA LEU A 26 2.50 8.16 17.55
C LEU A 26 2.72 7.06 18.60
N TYR A 27 3.58 6.08 18.33
CA TYR A 27 3.94 5.05 19.31
C TYR A 27 4.55 5.65 20.60
N SER A 28 5.35 6.70 20.49
CA SER A 28 6.00 7.33 21.64
C SER A 28 5.03 8.15 22.51
N PHE A 29 3.91 8.62 21.95
CA PHE A 29 2.94 9.46 22.66
C PHE A 29 1.71 8.69 23.19
N TYR A 30 1.35 7.56 22.58
CA TYR A 30 0.12 6.82 22.92
C TYR A 30 0.41 5.52 23.69
N SER A 31 -0.47 5.18 24.65
CA SER A 31 -0.37 3.95 25.47
C SER A 31 -0.43 2.68 24.61
N ALA A 32 0.29 1.63 25.03
CA ALA A 32 0.42 0.33 24.36
C ALA A 32 -0.90 -0.36 24.00
N LYS A 33 -2.03 0.06 24.58
CA LYS A 33 -3.37 -0.47 24.26
C LYS A 33 -3.85 -0.14 22.84
N TYR A 34 -3.33 0.92 22.22
CA TYR A 34 -3.72 1.35 20.87
C TYR A 34 -2.76 0.89 19.78
N TYR A 35 -1.77 0.06 20.13
CA TYR A 35 -0.66 -0.25 19.24
C TYR A 35 -0.49 -1.75 19.04
N THR A 36 -0.40 -2.14 17.77
CA THR A 36 -0.16 -3.52 17.39
C THR A 36 1.34 -3.80 17.29
N THR A 37 1.78 -4.92 17.84
CA THR A 37 3.17 -5.37 17.67
C THR A 37 3.51 -5.68 16.21
N ALA A 38 2.51 -5.96 15.37
CA ALA A 38 2.67 -6.27 13.96
C ALA A 38 2.81 -5.04 13.04
N TRP A 39 2.89 -3.82 13.60
CA TRP A 39 3.02 -2.59 12.82
C TRP A 39 4.17 -2.57 11.78
N PRO A 40 5.39 -3.10 12.03
CA PRO A 40 6.47 -3.02 11.04
C PRO A 40 6.17 -3.96 9.86
N PHE A 41 5.57 -5.11 10.15
CA PHE A 41 5.15 -6.08 9.14
C PHE A 41 4.06 -5.49 8.24
N LEU A 42 3.11 -4.74 8.80
CA LEU A 42 2.08 -4.04 8.02
C LEU A 42 2.71 -3.06 7.04
N ILE A 43 3.56 -2.14 7.52
CA ILE A 43 4.21 -1.15 6.65
C ILE A 43 5.01 -1.83 5.54
N MET A 44 5.80 -2.85 5.89
CA MET A 44 6.60 -3.59 4.92
C MET A 44 5.72 -4.28 3.87
N PHE A 45 4.62 -4.90 4.29
CA PHE A 45 3.66 -5.52 3.39
C PHE A 45 3.02 -4.51 2.43
N PHE A 46 2.54 -3.37 2.93
CA PHE A 46 1.96 -2.31 2.09
C PHE A 46 2.98 -1.74 1.09
N PHE A 47 4.23 -1.55 1.51
CA PHE A 47 5.31 -1.09 0.64
C PHE A 47 5.60 -2.09 -0.49
N VAL A 48 5.87 -3.35 -0.14
CA VAL A 48 6.21 -4.41 -1.11
C VAL A 48 5.06 -4.59 -2.10
N PHE A 49 3.83 -4.65 -1.60
CA PHE A 49 2.66 -4.85 -2.44
C PHE A 49 2.46 -3.69 -3.42
N THR A 50 2.52 -2.45 -2.94
CA THR A 50 2.34 -1.26 -3.79
C THR A 50 3.48 -1.11 -4.80
N ALA A 51 4.72 -1.43 -4.42
CA ALA A 51 5.86 -1.46 -5.34
C ALA A 51 5.70 -2.53 -6.43
N PHE A 52 5.30 -3.75 -6.05
CA PHE A 52 5.05 -4.85 -6.97
C PHE A 52 3.93 -4.51 -7.96
N MET A 53 2.83 -3.93 -7.46
CA MET A 53 1.71 -3.47 -8.28
C MET A 53 2.14 -2.48 -9.35
N HIS A 54 2.86 -1.45 -8.94
CA HIS A 54 3.29 -0.40 -9.87
C HIS A 54 4.23 -0.95 -10.95
N TYR A 55 5.16 -1.83 -10.57
CA TYR A 55 6.05 -2.51 -11.52
C TYR A 55 5.26 -3.34 -12.54
N ARG A 56 4.27 -4.10 -12.08
CA ARG A 56 3.40 -4.93 -12.93
C ARG A 56 2.54 -4.08 -13.86
N LEU A 57 1.97 -2.98 -13.37
CA LEU A 57 1.17 -2.04 -14.15
C LEU A 57 2.01 -1.42 -15.27
N LEU A 58 3.22 -0.96 -14.95
CA LEU A 58 4.07 -0.30 -15.93
C LEU A 58 4.49 -1.24 -17.07
N LYS A 59 4.66 -2.54 -16.78
CA LYS A 59 4.86 -3.56 -17.81
C LYS A 59 3.62 -3.78 -18.68
N ALA A 60 2.43 -3.65 -18.11
CA ALA A 60 1.16 -3.83 -18.83
C ALA A 60 0.86 -2.66 -19.80
N THR A 61 1.48 -1.49 -19.58
CA THR A 61 1.27 -0.27 -20.39
C THR A 61 2.02 -0.22 -21.72
N GLN A 62 2.59 -1.32 -22.21
CA GLN A 62 3.27 -1.32 -23.52
C GLN A 62 2.25 -1.20 -24.69
N GLY A 63 1.69 0.00 -24.87
CA GLY A 63 0.92 0.42 -26.04
C GLY A 63 -0.56 0.04 -26.07
N ARG A 64 -1.16 -0.40 -24.95
CA ARG A 64 -2.59 -0.79 -24.90
C ARG A 64 -3.26 -0.35 -23.59
N PRO A 65 -3.88 0.85 -23.54
CA PRO A 65 -4.51 1.36 -22.32
C PRO A 65 -5.61 0.43 -21.75
N GLN A 66 -6.30 -0.34 -22.60
CA GLN A 66 -7.28 -1.34 -22.12
C GLN A 66 -6.62 -2.43 -21.26
N LYS A 67 -5.40 -2.87 -21.60
CA LYS A 67 -4.66 -3.88 -20.81
C LYS A 67 -4.19 -3.32 -19.47
N PHE A 68 -3.88 -2.03 -19.42
CA PHE A 68 -3.55 -1.35 -18.17
C PHE A 68 -4.73 -1.34 -17.22
N ILE A 69 -5.91 -0.90 -17.68
CA ILE A 69 -7.13 -0.84 -16.87
C ILE A 69 -7.49 -2.23 -16.34
N PHE A 70 -7.52 -3.24 -17.22
CA PHE A 70 -7.81 -4.62 -16.80
C PHE A 70 -6.81 -5.14 -15.76
N SER A 71 -5.51 -4.89 -15.97
CA SER A 71 -4.48 -5.30 -15.02
C SER A 71 -4.67 -4.60 -13.66
N PHE A 72 -4.90 -3.28 -13.66
CA PHE A 72 -5.16 -2.51 -12.46
C PHE A 72 -6.38 -3.02 -11.68
N MET A 73 -7.48 -3.32 -12.37
CA MET A 73 -8.67 -3.88 -11.75
C MET A 73 -8.41 -5.26 -11.14
N MET A 74 -7.79 -6.19 -11.88
CA MET A 74 -7.43 -7.51 -11.34
C MET A 74 -6.59 -7.40 -10.09
N PHE A 75 -5.58 -6.54 -10.14
CA PHE A 75 -4.67 -6.32 -9.05
C PHE A 75 -5.35 -5.70 -7.82
N THR A 76 -6.24 -4.75 -8.02
CA THR A 76 -7.06 -4.17 -6.95
C THR A 76 -7.97 -5.22 -6.32
N THR A 77 -8.59 -6.09 -7.11
CA THR A 77 -9.41 -7.20 -6.60
C THR A 77 -8.59 -8.16 -5.74
N VAL A 78 -7.43 -8.60 -6.24
CA VAL A 78 -6.51 -9.47 -5.49
C VAL A 78 -6.03 -8.80 -4.21
N LYS A 79 -5.75 -7.49 -4.24
CA LYS A 79 -5.41 -6.69 -3.06
C LYS A 79 -6.49 -6.81 -1.98
N ILE A 80 -7.75 -6.57 -2.33
CA ILE A 80 -8.86 -6.59 -1.38
C ILE A 80 -8.99 -7.98 -0.74
N LEU A 81 -8.91 -9.05 -1.53
CA LEU A 81 -8.99 -10.43 -1.02
C LEU A 81 -7.83 -10.78 -0.10
N LEU A 82 -6.60 -10.42 -0.48
CA LEU A 82 -5.41 -10.63 0.35
C LEU A 82 -5.50 -9.86 1.66
N TYR A 83 -5.98 -8.63 1.62
CA TYR A 83 -6.11 -7.76 2.78
C TYR A 83 -7.14 -8.31 3.76
N LEU A 84 -8.29 -8.78 3.25
CA LEU A 84 -9.30 -9.45 4.05
C LEU A 84 -8.74 -10.71 4.72
N GLY A 85 -8.06 -11.58 3.95
CA GLY A 85 -7.42 -12.78 4.49
C GLY A 85 -6.40 -12.48 5.58
N LEU A 86 -5.54 -11.49 5.36
CA LEU A 86 -4.51 -11.06 6.32
C LEU A 86 -5.13 -10.56 7.62
N ILE A 87 -6.16 -9.71 7.54
CA ILE A 87 -6.90 -9.23 8.71
C ILE A 87 -7.50 -10.39 9.48
N LEU A 88 -8.22 -11.29 8.79
CA LEU A 88 -8.90 -12.42 9.44
C LEU A 88 -7.89 -13.34 10.15
N ILE A 89 -6.82 -13.73 9.46
CA ILE A 89 -5.79 -14.60 10.04
C ILE A 89 -5.17 -13.95 11.29
N TYR A 90 -4.79 -12.67 11.21
CA TYR A 90 -4.17 -11.99 12.35
C TYR A 90 -5.11 -11.85 13.54
N VAL A 91 -6.34 -11.40 13.31
CA VAL A 91 -7.34 -11.16 14.37
C VAL A 91 -7.74 -12.47 15.05
N LEU A 92 -7.83 -13.57 14.30
CA LEU A 92 -8.15 -14.89 14.88
C LEU A 92 -7.03 -15.42 15.77
N LEU A 93 -5.76 -15.16 15.42
CA LEU A 93 -4.60 -15.58 16.21
C LEU A 93 -4.34 -14.65 17.41
N ASN A 94 -4.60 -13.34 17.27
CA ASN A 94 -4.25 -12.32 18.26
C ASN A 94 -5.45 -11.43 18.61
N ARG A 95 -6.50 -12.04 19.18
CA ARG A 95 -7.75 -11.33 19.51
C ARG A 95 -7.56 -10.13 20.44
N ALA A 96 -6.60 -10.21 21.37
CA ALA A 96 -6.30 -9.12 22.32
C ALA A 96 -5.80 -7.85 21.61
N ASP A 97 -5.16 -8.00 20.45
CA ASP A 97 -4.57 -6.91 19.65
C ASP A 97 -5.43 -6.55 18.43
N ALA A 98 -6.58 -7.21 18.25
CA ALA A 98 -7.38 -7.11 17.04
C ALA A 98 -7.82 -5.67 16.72
N ALA A 99 -8.29 -4.93 17.72
CA ALA A 99 -8.77 -3.56 17.51
C ALA A 99 -7.65 -2.61 17.06
N ALA A 100 -6.49 -2.67 17.75
CA ALA A 100 -5.33 -1.86 17.41
C ALA A 100 -4.78 -2.23 16.02
N PHE A 101 -4.71 -3.52 15.72
CA PHE A 101 -4.30 -4.01 14.40
C PHE A 101 -5.22 -3.54 13.28
N ILE A 102 -6.54 -3.69 13.44
CA ILE A 102 -7.51 -3.26 12.41
C ILE A 102 -7.42 -1.76 12.17
N LEU A 103 -7.28 -0.94 13.22
CA LEU A 103 -7.12 0.51 13.08
C LEU A 103 -5.82 0.87 12.35
N ALA A 104 -4.69 0.27 12.75
CA ALA A 104 -3.40 0.49 12.08
C ALA A 104 -3.44 0.03 10.62
N PHE A 105 -4.08 -1.11 10.35
CA PHE A 105 -4.28 -1.64 9.01
C PHE A 105 -5.10 -0.67 8.16
N LEU A 106 -6.25 -0.19 8.66
CA LEU A 106 -7.12 0.74 7.95
C LEU A 106 -6.42 2.06 7.63
N LEU A 107 -5.67 2.62 8.58
CA LEU A 107 -4.93 3.86 8.35
C LEU A 107 -3.89 3.69 7.25
N ASN A 108 -3.08 2.63 7.31
CA ASN A 108 -2.11 2.30 6.26
C ASN A 108 -2.82 2.02 4.92
N TYR A 109 -3.95 1.32 4.95
CA TYR A 109 -4.76 1.03 3.77
C TYR A 109 -5.14 2.31 3.03
N PHE A 110 -5.73 3.28 3.72
CA PHE A 110 -6.14 4.54 3.09
C PHE A 110 -4.93 5.31 2.56
N LEU A 111 -3.87 5.46 3.35
CA LEU A 111 -2.67 6.20 2.96
C LEU A 111 -2.02 5.63 1.70
N PHE A 112 -1.76 4.33 1.67
CA PHE A 112 -1.12 3.67 0.53
C PHE A 112 -2.05 3.58 -0.69
N THR A 113 -3.35 3.37 -0.49
CA THR A 113 -4.32 3.29 -1.60
C THR A 113 -4.51 4.65 -2.26
N ILE A 114 -4.63 5.74 -1.48
CA ILE A 114 -4.70 7.10 -2.04
C ILE A 114 -3.43 7.42 -2.84
N PHE A 115 -2.25 7.11 -2.28
CA PHE A 115 -0.98 7.31 -2.97
C PHE A 115 -0.90 6.51 -4.29
N GLU A 116 -1.34 5.25 -4.27
CA GLU A 116 -1.38 4.38 -5.45
C GLU A 116 -2.29 4.94 -6.53
N ILE A 117 -3.54 5.30 -6.18
CA ILE A 117 -4.52 5.84 -7.13
C ILE A 117 -4.01 7.16 -7.74
N ILE A 118 -3.48 8.08 -6.92
CA ILE A 118 -2.91 9.34 -7.43
C ILE A 118 -1.75 9.06 -8.40
N SER A 119 -0.90 8.09 -8.09
CA SER A 119 0.24 7.73 -8.95
C SER A 119 -0.22 7.13 -10.27
N VAL A 120 -1.23 6.25 -10.23
CA VAL A 120 -1.86 5.65 -11.42
C VAL A 120 -2.53 6.70 -12.30
N LEU A 121 -3.31 7.61 -11.71
CA LEU A 121 -3.99 8.68 -12.44
C LEU A 121 -3.00 9.64 -13.11
N LYS A 122 -1.93 10.02 -12.40
CA LYS A 122 -0.85 10.84 -12.98
C LYS A 122 -0.19 10.14 -14.16
N PHE A 123 0.08 8.84 -14.02
CA PHE A 123 0.68 8.04 -15.09
C PHE A 123 -0.21 7.99 -16.34
N LEU A 124 -1.52 7.73 -16.18
CA LEU A 124 -2.48 7.73 -17.29
C LEU A 124 -2.60 9.10 -17.98
N LYS A 125 -2.56 10.20 -17.22
CA LYS A 125 -2.62 11.55 -17.78
C LYS A 125 -1.40 11.85 -18.67
N THR A 126 -0.21 11.41 -18.27
CA THR A 126 1.03 11.63 -19.02
C THR A 126 1.13 10.77 -20.29
N GLU A 127 0.48 9.60 -20.36
CA GLU A 127 0.48 8.76 -21.58
C GLU A 127 -0.47 9.30 -22.67
N ASN A 128 -1.57 9.96 -22.29
CA ASN A 128 -2.57 10.51 -23.21
C ASN A 128 -2.27 11.95 -23.69
N SER A 129 -1.12 12.53 -23.33
CA SER A 129 -0.67 13.88 -23.72
C SER A 129 0.50 13.80 -24.69
#